data_AF-A0A7W4IKG3-F1
#
_entry.id   AF-A0A7W4IKG3-F1
#
_cell.length_a   1.000
_cell.length_b   1.000
_cell.length_c   1.000
_cell.angle_alpha   90.00
_cell.angle_beta   90.00
_cell.angle_gamma   90.00
#
_symmetry.space_group_name_H-M   'P 1'
#
loop_
_entity.id
_entity.type
_entity.pdbx_description
1 polymer ?
#
loop_
_entity_poly.entity_id
_entity_poly.type
_entity_poly.pdbx_seq_one_letter_code
_entity_poly.pdbx_strand_id
1 'polypeptide(L)'
;MKLIIFSGLILGLSSAHAQTRSDAFPSCNLGEQHSLVGELGGTIKDPGQAHISMRANILQADISTARKARRLSQPTADRLWKDVQRVRANTDAFAQKQGFLSAAERASYERKLDAVAAQICR
;
A
#
# COMPACT_ATOMS: atom_id res chain seq x y z
N MET A 1 4.12 -5.83 -65.75
CA MET A 1 5.45 -5.43 -65.20
C MET A 1 5.32 -5.25 -63.70
N LYS A 2 6.35 -5.70 -62.99
CA LYS A 2 6.39 -6.10 -61.57
C LYS A 2 6.54 -4.87 -60.67
N LEU A 3 5.63 -4.64 -59.73
CA LEU A 3 5.76 -3.60 -58.69
C LEU A 3 6.27 -4.24 -57.39
N ILE A 4 7.37 -3.66 -56.90
CA ILE A 4 8.22 -4.16 -55.83
C ILE A 4 7.57 -3.86 -54.47
N ILE A 5 7.53 -4.87 -53.60
CA ILE A 5 7.06 -4.80 -52.22
C ILE A 5 8.13 -4.09 -51.38
N PHE A 6 7.82 -2.91 -50.84
CA PHE A 6 8.62 -2.29 -49.79
C PHE A 6 8.04 -2.69 -48.42
N SER A 7 8.64 -3.70 -47.80
CA SER A 7 8.40 -4.06 -46.40
C SER A 7 8.99 -2.99 -45.49
N GLY A 8 8.15 -2.12 -44.95
CA GLY A 8 8.53 -1.18 -43.89
C GLY A 8 8.69 -1.91 -42.56
N LEU A 9 9.93 -2.01 -42.08
CA LEU A 9 10.25 -2.46 -40.72
C LEU A 9 9.85 -1.35 -39.74
N ILE A 10 8.68 -1.48 -39.11
CA ILE A 10 8.27 -0.58 -38.03
C ILE A 10 9.05 -0.97 -36.78
N LEU A 11 10.09 -0.20 -36.47
CA LEU A 11 10.79 -0.24 -35.18
C LEU A 11 9.82 0.24 -34.11
N GLY A 12 9.22 -0.71 -33.38
CA GLY A 12 8.48 -0.42 -32.17
C GLY A 12 9.41 0.18 -31.12
N LEU A 13 9.29 1.49 -30.89
CA LEU A 13 9.87 2.13 -29.71
C LEU A 13 9.13 1.62 -28.49
N SER A 14 9.69 0.61 -27.83
CA SER A 14 9.31 0.23 -26.48
C SER A 14 9.67 1.39 -25.55
N SER A 15 8.70 2.26 -25.25
CA SER A 15 8.81 3.24 -24.20
C SER A 15 9.00 2.50 -22.87
N ALA A 16 10.25 2.34 -22.43
CA ALA A 16 10.56 1.95 -21.07
C ALA A 16 10.00 3.06 -20.16
N HIS A 17 8.82 2.84 -19.59
CA HIS A 17 8.32 3.68 -18.51
C HIS A 17 9.34 3.58 -17.38
N ALA A 18 10.10 4.65 -17.18
CA ALA A 18 10.96 4.79 -16.03
C ALA A 18 10.05 4.83 -14.80
N GLN A 19 9.88 3.67 -14.14
CA GLN A 19 9.11 3.51 -12.91
C GLN A 19 9.61 4.56 -11.92
N THR A 20 8.77 5.53 -11.58
CA THR A 20 9.16 6.56 -10.63
C THR A 20 9.32 5.91 -9.26
N ARG A 21 10.13 6.48 -8.36
CA ARG A 21 10.36 5.89 -7.02
C ARG A 21 9.06 5.67 -6.24
N SER A 22 8.05 6.47 -6.54
CA SER A 22 6.69 6.42 -6.00
C SER A 22 5.89 5.20 -6.49
N ASP A 23 6.23 4.63 -7.65
CA ASP A 23 5.58 3.42 -8.19
C ASP A 23 6.17 2.12 -7.63
N ALA A 24 7.20 2.21 -6.78
CA ALA A 24 7.92 1.05 -6.27
C ALA A 24 7.19 0.32 -5.12
N PHE A 25 6.27 1.00 -4.44
CA PHE A 25 5.56 0.47 -3.28
C PHE A 25 4.05 0.66 -3.43
N PRO A 26 3.23 -0.40 -3.32
CA PRO A 26 1.77 -0.29 -3.38
C PRO A 26 1.19 0.72 -2.38
N SER A 27 1.82 0.94 -1.22
CA SER A 27 1.39 1.95 -0.24
C SER A 27 1.44 3.40 -0.74
N CYS A 28 2.17 3.68 -1.82
CA CYS A 28 2.31 5.04 -2.35
C CYS A 28 1.15 5.50 -3.22
N ASN A 29 0.34 4.57 -3.75
CA ASN A 29 -0.88 4.92 -4.46
C ASN A 29 -2.04 5.07 -3.45
N LEU A 30 -2.20 6.27 -2.87
CA LEU A 30 -3.23 6.50 -1.85
C LEU A 30 -4.65 6.26 -2.35
N GLY A 31 -4.92 6.55 -3.63
CA GLY A 31 -6.24 6.31 -4.23
C GLY A 31 -6.58 4.81 -4.24
N GLU A 32 -5.66 3.97 -4.71
CA GLU A 32 -5.82 2.52 -4.63
C GLU A 32 -5.89 2.04 -3.18
N GLN A 33 -5.01 2.54 -2.30
CA GLN A 33 -4.98 2.16 -0.89
C GLN A 33 -6.31 2.44 -0.17
N HIS A 34 -6.95 3.58 -0.41
CA HIS A 34 -8.23 3.94 0.20
C HIS A 34 -9.40 3.13 -0.38
N SER A 35 -9.24 2.56 -1.57
CA SER A 35 -10.25 1.71 -2.22
C SER A 35 -10.15 0.21 -1.86
N LEU A 36 -9.09 -0.21 -1.17
CA LEU A 36 -8.86 -1.61 -0.84
C LEU A 36 -10.01 -2.20 -0.03
N VAL A 37 -10.42 -3.42 -0.39
CA VAL A 37 -11.35 -4.21 0.40
C VAL A 37 -10.57 -5.32 1.08
N GLY A 38 -10.63 -5.36 2.41
CA GLY A 38 -10.00 -6.44 3.17
C GLY A 38 -10.86 -7.70 3.22
N GLU A 39 -10.22 -8.83 3.48
CA GLU A 39 -10.91 -10.11 3.65
C GLU A 39 -11.59 -10.18 5.02
N LEU A 40 -12.84 -10.64 5.02
CA LEU A 40 -13.58 -11.01 6.22
C LEU A 40 -13.34 -12.48 6.53
N GLY A 41 -13.28 -12.84 7.81
CA GLY A 41 -13.01 -14.22 8.22
C GLY A 41 -12.35 -14.31 9.58
N GLY A 42 -12.38 -15.51 10.18
CA GLY A 42 -11.81 -15.74 11.52
C GLY A 42 -12.38 -14.75 12.55
N THR A 43 -11.51 -13.95 13.15
CA THR A 43 -11.85 -12.92 14.15
C THR A 43 -12.22 -11.57 13.55
N ILE A 44 -12.03 -11.35 12.24
CA ILE A 44 -12.37 -10.10 11.55
C ILE A 44 -13.77 -10.22 10.95
N LYS A 45 -14.71 -9.44 11.48
CA LYS A 45 -16.12 -9.41 11.02
C LYS A 45 -16.52 -8.06 10.42
N ASP A 46 -15.80 -7.01 10.78
CA ASP A 46 -16.08 -5.66 10.34
C ASP A 46 -15.29 -5.32 9.05
N PRO A 47 -15.94 -4.83 7.99
CA PRO A 47 -15.26 -4.40 6.76
C PRO A 47 -14.24 -3.28 6.98
N GLY A 48 -14.49 -2.37 7.93
CA GLY A 48 -13.56 -1.29 8.28
C GLY A 48 -12.27 -1.83 8.91
N GLN A 49 -12.39 -2.76 9.86
CA GLN A 49 -11.27 -3.51 10.43
C GLN A 49 -10.49 -4.26 9.35
N ALA A 50 -11.20 -4.96 8.45
CA ALA A 50 -10.57 -5.70 7.37
C ALA A 50 -9.77 -4.79 6.43
N HIS A 51 -10.35 -3.65 6.05
CA HIS A 51 -9.68 -2.62 5.25
C HIS A 51 -8.37 -2.14 5.91
N ILE A 52 -8.42 -1.74 7.19
CA ILE A 52 -7.23 -1.28 7.92
C ILE A 52 -6.19 -2.40 8.05
N SER A 53 -6.62 -3.65 8.31
CA SER A 53 -5.74 -4.82 8.38
C SER A 53 -4.98 -5.05 7.07
N MET A 54 -5.69 -4.98 5.94
CA MET A 54 -5.10 -5.12 4.61
C MET A 54 -4.05 -4.04 4.34
N ARG A 55 -4.39 -2.77 4.57
CA ARG A 55 -3.45 -1.66 4.40
C ARG A 55 -2.23 -1.78 5.31
N ALA A 56 -2.43 -2.24 6.54
CA ALA A 56 -1.34 -2.47 7.48
C ALA A 56 -0.40 -3.59 7.03
N ASN A 57 -0.92 -4.69 6.45
CA ASN A 57 -0.10 -5.75 5.84
C ASN A 57 0.79 -5.19 4.72
N ILE A 58 0.20 -4.41 3.82
CA ILE A 58 0.91 -3.79 2.69
C ILE A 58 2.03 -2.87 3.20
N LEU A 59 1.73 -1.97 4.13
CA LEU A 59 2.72 -1.07 4.70
C LEU A 59 3.86 -1.81 5.41
N GLN A 60 3.56 -2.89 6.14
CA GLN A 60 4.60 -3.72 6.76
C GLN A 60 5.52 -4.35 5.71
N ALA A 61 4.95 -4.89 4.62
CA ALA A 61 5.73 -5.42 3.51
C ALA A 61 6.60 -4.32 2.86
N ASP A 62 6.05 -3.14 2.62
CA ASP A 62 6.74 -2.02 1.99
C ASP A 62 7.87 -1.47 2.88
N ILE A 63 7.65 -1.32 4.19
CA ILE A 63 8.69 -0.95 5.16
C ILE A 63 9.84 -1.95 5.12
N SER A 64 9.52 -3.25 5.12
CA SER A 64 10.53 -4.31 5.06
C SER A 64 11.33 -4.27 3.76
N THR A 65 10.66 -4.04 2.64
CA THR A 65 11.27 -3.94 1.31
C THR A 65 12.14 -2.69 1.21
N ALA A 66 11.65 -1.53 1.64
CA ALA A 66 12.38 -0.27 1.66
C ALA A 66 13.64 -0.35 2.53
N ARG A 67 13.55 -1.00 3.70
CA ARG A 67 14.71 -1.27 4.55
C ARG A 67 15.73 -2.18 3.85
N LYS A 68 15.30 -3.30 3.27
CA LYS A 68 16.19 -4.24 2.55
C LYS A 68 16.87 -3.58 1.36
N ALA A 69 16.17 -2.67 0.68
CA ALA A 69 16.69 -1.83 -0.39
C ALA A 69 17.56 -0.66 0.12
N ARG A 70 17.85 -0.59 1.43
CA ARG A 70 18.64 0.45 2.10
C ARG A 70 18.09 1.87 1.91
N ARG A 71 16.79 2.01 1.62
CA ARG A 71 16.09 3.30 1.56
C ARG A 71 15.68 3.80 2.95
N LEU A 72 15.50 2.88 3.89
CA LEU A 72 15.27 3.17 5.30
C LEU A 72 16.40 2.60 6.16
N SER A 73 16.81 3.35 7.18
CA SER A 73 17.64 2.80 8.25
C SER A 73 16.83 1.82 9.10
N GLN A 74 17.51 0.89 9.76
CA GLN A 74 16.87 -0.07 10.68
C GLN A 74 16.02 0.63 11.76
N PRO A 75 16.52 1.67 12.47
CA PRO A 75 15.72 2.35 13.49
C PRO A 75 14.47 3.04 12.94
N THR A 76 14.55 3.61 11.73
CA THR A 76 13.39 4.23 11.08
C THR A 76 12.37 3.16 10.69
N ALA A 77 12.82 2.05 10.09
CA ALA A 77 11.94 0.94 9.74
C ALA A 77 11.23 0.36 10.97
N ASP A 78 11.94 0.18 12.09
CA ASP A 78 11.36 -0.34 13.34
C ASP A 78 10.30 0.61 13.92
N ARG A 79 10.54 1.92 13.84
CA ARG A 79 9.56 2.93 14.27
C ARG A 79 8.28 2.85 13.43
N LEU A 80 8.42 2.91 12.10
CA LEU A 80 7.28 2.84 11.19
C LEU A 80 6.50 1.54 11.36
N TRP A 81 7.21 0.41 11.53
CA TRP A 81 6.58 -0.88 11.77
C TRP A 81 5.78 -0.90 13.08
N LYS A 82 6.30 -0.31 14.16
CA LYS A 82 5.57 -0.15 15.44
C LYS A 82 4.35 0.74 15.30
N ASP A 83 4.44 1.81 14.51
CA ASP A 83 3.29 2.71 14.28
C ASP A 83 2.16 1.99 13.53
N VAL A 84 2.48 1.18 12.52
CA VAL A 84 1.50 0.33 11.83
C VAL A 84 0.89 -0.71 12.78
N GLN A 85 1.70 -1.37 13.61
CA GLN A 85 1.20 -2.32 14.61
C GLN A 85 0.23 -1.66 15.60
N ARG A 86 0.54 -0.43 16.04
CA ARG A 86 -0.33 0.32 16.96
C ARG A 86 -1.68 0.62 16.32
N VAL A 87 -1.71 0.98 15.04
CA VAL A 87 -2.97 1.20 14.30
C VAL A 87 -3.80 -0.09 14.26
N ARG A 88 -3.18 -1.23 13.93
CA ARG A 88 -3.85 -2.54 13.93
C ARG A 88 -4.43 -2.88 15.29
N ALA A 89 -3.59 -2.86 16.34
CA ALA A 89 -4.01 -3.24 17.69
C ALA A 89 -5.17 -2.38 18.20
N ASN A 90 -5.12 -1.06 17.94
CA ASN A 90 -6.22 -0.17 18.30
C ASN A 90 -7.49 -0.52 17.51
N THR A 91 -7.38 -0.72 16.20
CA THR A 91 -8.51 -1.07 15.34
C THR A 91 -9.17 -2.39 15.78
N ASP A 92 -8.35 -3.40 16.10
CA ASP A 92 -8.81 -4.69 16.62
C ASP A 92 -9.51 -4.53 17.97
N ALA A 93 -8.94 -3.73 18.89
CA ALA A 93 -9.56 -3.48 20.18
C ALA A 93 -10.91 -2.75 20.07
N PHE A 94 -11.04 -1.77 19.16
CA PHE A 94 -12.30 -1.10 18.90
C PHE A 94 -13.34 -2.06 18.30
N ALA A 95 -12.96 -2.80 17.25
CA ALA A 95 -13.83 -3.77 16.62
C ALA A 95 -14.28 -4.88 17.59
N GLN A 96 -13.40 -5.34 18.49
CA GLN A 96 -13.76 -6.29 19.54
C GLN A 96 -14.73 -5.69 20.58
N LYS A 97 -14.54 -4.42 20.95
CA LYS A 97 -15.35 -3.77 21.99
C LYS A 97 -16.77 -3.47 21.55
N GLN A 98 -16.96 -2.97 20.33
CA GLN A 98 -18.27 -2.48 19.85
C GLN A 98 -18.81 -3.23 18.63
N GLY A 99 -18.06 -4.19 18.09
CA GLY A 99 -18.45 -5.04 16.97
C GLY A 99 -18.16 -4.46 15.58
N PHE A 100 -17.80 -3.19 15.48
CA PHE A 100 -17.54 -2.51 14.21
C PHE A 100 -16.59 -1.32 14.36
N LEU A 101 -16.11 -0.80 13.23
CA LEU A 101 -15.36 0.45 13.14
C LEU A 101 -16.23 1.52 12.48
N SER A 102 -16.49 2.62 13.18
CA SER A 102 -17.24 3.74 12.59
C SER A 102 -16.45 4.39 11.44
N ALA A 103 -17.14 5.11 10.57
CA ALA A 103 -16.51 5.84 9.47
C ALA A 103 -15.45 6.85 9.96
N ALA A 104 -15.71 7.52 11.10
CA ALA A 104 -14.78 8.47 11.70
C ALA A 104 -13.52 7.79 12.26
N GLU A 105 -13.67 6.65 12.93
CA GLU A 105 -12.55 5.84 13.41
C GLU A 105 -11.72 5.33 12.24
N ARG A 106 -12.37 4.76 11.21
CA ARG A 106 -11.71 4.29 9.99
C ARG A 106 -10.87 5.41 9.36
N ALA A 107 -11.48 6.57 9.10
CA ALA A 107 -10.79 7.72 8.51
C ALA A 107 -9.60 8.21 9.38
N SER A 108 -9.73 8.12 10.71
CA SER A 108 -8.65 8.46 11.65
C SER A 108 -7.45 7.51 11.52
N TYR A 109 -7.71 6.20 11.40
CA TYR A 109 -6.68 5.21 11.19
C TYR A 109 -6.08 5.28 9.78
N GLU A 110 -6.88 5.56 8.76
CA GLU A 110 -6.40 5.76 7.39
C GLU A 110 -5.37 6.89 7.32
N ARG A 111 -5.65 8.06 7.93
CA ARG A 111 -4.69 9.17 7.99
C ARG A 111 -3.38 8.80 8.68
N LYS A 112 -3.43 7.93 9.71
CA LYS A 112 -2.22 7.44 10.38
C LYS A 112 -1.40 6.53 9.44
N LEU A 113 -2.06 5.67 8.68
CA LEU A 113 -1.40 4.83 7.69
C LEU A 113 -0.85 5.65 6.52
N ASP A 114 -1.55 6.69 6.08
CA ASP A 114 -1.07 7.62 5.04
C ASP A 114 0.20 8.36 5.50
N ALA A 115 0.25 8.75 6.77
CA ALA A 115 1.43 9.39 7.35
C ALA A 115 2.65 8.44 7.37
N VAL A 116 2.44 7.14 7.57
CA VAL A 116 3.50 6.12 7.46
C VAL A 116 3.91 5.96 6.00
N ALA A 117 2.96 5.83 5.06
CA ALA A 117 3.23 5.72 3.63
C ALA A 117 4.08 6.91 3.14
N ALA A 118 3.74 8.13 3.57
CA ALA A 118 4.48 9.34 3.22
C ALA A 118 5.95 9.34 3.67
N GLN A 119 6.38 8.48 4.61
CA GLN A 119 7.79 8.32 5.00
C GLN A 119 8.55 7.35 4.09
N ILE A 120 7.84 6.46 3.40
CA ILE A 120 8.40 5.42 2.53
C ILE A 120 8.42 5.90 1.07
N CYS A 121 7.44 6.73 0.69
CA CYS A 121 7.18 7.15 -0.68
C CYS A 121 7.97 8.39 -1.14
N ARG A 122 8.86 8.92 -0.29
CA ARG A 122 9.72 10.07 -0.60
C ARG A 122 11.06 9.63 -1.19
#